data_AF-A0A847H6L9-F1
#
_entry.id   AF-A0A847H6L9-F1
#
_cell.length_a   1.000
_cell.length_b   1.000
_cell.length_c   1.000
_cell.angle_alpha   90.00
_cell.angle_beta   90.00
_cell.angle_gamma   90.00
#
_symmetry.space_group_name_H-M   'P 1'
#
loop_
_entity.id
_entity.type
_entity.pdbx_description
1 polymer ?
#
loop_
_entity_poly.entity_id
_entity_poly.type
_entity_poly.pdbx_seq_one_letter_code
_entity_poly.pdbx_strand_id
1 'polypeptide(L)'
;MKRSTYDPDPTKQWWNTIKARIPGLSKTLEPSLGIWGQEQQQGNWIQQFINPGYTKKKSDDPVTIEVTRLYSANKDTDMLPKVAPKSFSADKIEFRLTPKQLTEFQRRMGQENHTEIGQLMNSPEYRSMTDEQKIKKIKKIVNDNYDDIKEDIVKSSKGLK
;
A
#
# COMPACT_ATOMS: atom_id res chain seq x y z
N MET A 1 -16.07 -8.73 1.85
CA MET A 1 -14.79 -8.09 1.48
C MET A 1 -15.08 -6.94 0.53
N LYS A 2 -14.40 -5.80 0.69
CA LYS A 2 -14.58 -4.65 -0.21
C LYS A 2 -13.85 -4.93 -1.53
N ARG A 3 -14.43 -4.48 -2.65
CA ARG A 3 -13.93 -4.75 -4.00
C ARG A 3 -13.56 -3.44 -4.70
N SER A 4 -12.48 -3.45 -5.45
CA SER A 4 -12.04 -2.33 -6.27
C SER A 4 -12.90 -2.22 -7.53
N THR A 5 -13.32 -1.00 -7.86
CA THR A 5 -14.07 -0.73 -9.10
C THR A 5 -13.19 -0.10 -10.18
N TYR A 6 -11.92 0.19 -9.88
CA TYR A 6 -11.01 0.85 -10.81
C TYR A 6 -10.85 0.05 -12.10
N ASP A 7 -10.91 0.77 -13.22
CA ASP A 7 -10.48 0.31 -14.54
C ASP A 7 -9.98 1.54 -15.31
N PRO A 8 -8.86 1.46 -16.06
CA PRO A 8 -8.43 2.57 -16.91
C PRO A 8 -9.44 2.93 -18.01
N ASP A 9 -10.33 2.00 -18.39
CA ASP A 9 -11.44 2.25 -19.31
C ASP A 9 -12.69 2.76 -18.54
N PRO A 10 -13.18 3.98 -18.82
CA PRO A 10 -14.32 4.56 -18.11
C PRO A 10 -15.60 3.72 -18.19
N THR A 11 -15.84 3.03 -19.31
CA THR A 11 -17.03 2.21 -19.51
C THR A 11 -16.96 0.94 -18.68
N LYS A 12 -15.78 0.30 -18.62
CA LYS A 12 -15.54 -0.87 -17.77
C LYS A 12 -15.59 -0.51 -16.29
N GLN A 13 -15.05 0.65 -15.90
CA GLN A 13 -15.14 1.13 -14.52
C GLN A 13 -16.59 1.36 -14.08
N TRP A 14 -17.44 1.91 -14.96
CA TRP A 14 -18.87 2.02 -14.70
C TRP A 14 -19.52 0.64 -14.49
N TRP A 15 -19.26 -0.31 -15.37
CA TRP A 15 -19.73 -1.70 -15.22
C TRP A 15 -19.23 -2.36 -13.94
N ASN A 16 -17.97 -2.12 -13.55
CA ASN A 16 -17.39 -2.62 -12.30
C ASN A 16 -18.09 -2.04 -11.08
N THR A 17 -18.53 -0.78 -11.14
CA THR A 17 -19.32 -0.14 -10.08
C THR A 17 -20.67 -0.84 -9.88
N ILE A 18 -21.30 -1.29 -10.96
CA ILE A 18 -22.52 -2.10 -10.90
C ILE A 18 -22.22 -3.49 -10.32
N LYS A 19 -21.23 -4.20 -10.87
CA LYS A 19 -20.82 -5.54 -10.41
C LYS A 19 -20.48 -5.56 -8.91
N ALA A 20 -19.84 -4.51 -8.40
CA ALA A 20 -19.46 -4.41 -6.99
C ALA A 20 -20.66 -4.44 -6.02
N ARG A 21 -21.87 -4.11 -6.50
CA ARG A 21 -23.11 -4.11 -5.71
C ARG A 21 -23.88 -5.43 -5.81
N ILE A 22 -23.50 -6.33 -6.70
CA ILE A 22 -24.19 -7.61 -6.93
C ILE A 22 -23.42 -8.73 -6.22
N PRO A 23 -24.00 -9.39 -5.20
CA PRO A 23 -23.40 -10.55 -4.55
C PRO A 23 -23.06 -11.65 -5.58
N GLY A 24 -21.90 -12.28 -5.43
CA GLY A 24 -21.41 -13.28 -6.39
C GLY A 24 -20.59 -12.65 -7.51
N LEU A 25 -21.19 -11.75 -8.31
CA LEU A 25 -20.47 -11.05 -9.40
C LEU A 25 -19.36 -10.15 -8.86
N SER A 26 -19.55 -9.54 -7.69
CA SER A 26 -18.51 -8.73 -7.04
C SER A 26 -17.20 -9.51 -6.79
N LYS A 27 -17.24 -10.86 -6.73
CA LYS A 27 -16.04 -11.69 -6.54
C LYS A 27 -15.13 -11.73 -7.76
N THR A 28 -15.59 -11.31 -8.94
CA THR A 28 -14.75 -11.23 -10.15
C THR A 28 -13.92 -9.94 -10.20
N LEU A 29 -14.13 -9.02 -9.26
CA LEU A 29 -13.37 -7.78 -9.15
C LEU A 29 -12.19 -7.96 -8.20
N GLU A 30 -11.12 -7.22 -8.47
CA GLU A 30 -9.96 -7.18 -7.58
C GLU A 30 -10.37 -6.76 -6.16
N PRO A 31 -9.75 -7.33 -5.11
CA PRO A 31 -10.00 -6.93 -3.74
C PRO A 31 -9.56 -5.49 -3.48
N SER A 32 -10.25 -4.78 -2.59
CA SER A 32 -9.66 -3.61 -1.96
C SER A 32 -8.63 -4.06 -0.94
N LEU A 33 -7.47 -3.41 -0.91
CA LEU A 33 -6.36 -3.78 -0.06
C LEU A 33 -6.10 -2.78 1.05
N GLY A 34 -5.26 -3.20 1.98
CA GLY A 34 -4.57 -2.29 2.87
C GLY A 34 -3.21 -1.71 2.41
N ILE A 35 -2.68 -0.71 3.14
CA ILE A 35 -1.33 -0.20 3.40
C ILE A 35 -0.33 -1.33 3.58
N TRP A 36 -0.67 -2.47 4.19
CA TRP A 36 0.19 -3.66 4.26
C TRP A 36 -0.19 -4.73 3.22
N GLY A 37 -1.05 -4.40 2.25
CA GLY A 37 -1.36 -5.27 1.10
C GLY A 37 -2.35 -6.41 1.37
N GLN A 38 -2.84 -6.57 2.60
CA GLN A 38 -3.85 -7.58 2.94
C GLN A 38 -5.24 -7.20 2.39
N GLU A 39 -6.07 -8.19 2.05
CA GLU A 39 -7.43 -7.94 1.60
C GLU A 39 -8.28 -7.32 2.71
N GLN A 40 -8.98 -6.24 2.38
CA GLN A 40 -9.82 -5.51 3.31
C GLN A 40 -11.11 -6.30 3.58
N GLN A 41 -11.17 -6.92 4.76
CA GLN A 41 -12.45 -7.30 5.38
C GLN A 41 -13.20 -6.02 5.78
N GLN A 42 -14.53 -6.06 5.88
CA GLN A 42 -15.35 -4.85 6.06
C GLN A 42 -14.81 -3.95 7.20
N GLY A 43 -14.45 -2.70 6.89
CA GLY A 43 -13.90 -1.71 7.83
C GLY A 43 -12.74 -0.89 7.22
N ASN A 44 -12.87 0.45 7.17
CA ASN A 44 -11.83 1.35 6.64
C ASN A 44 -10.70 1.53 7.65
N TRP A 45 -9.52 1.04 7.33
CA TRP A 45 -8.40 0.93 8.25
C TRP A 45 -7.27 1.94 7.92
N ILE A 46 -7.19 2.45 6.67
CA ILE A 46 -6.43 3.69 6.36
C ILE A 46 -6.92 4.87 7.20
N GLN A 47 -8.25 5.00 7.39
CA GLN A 47 -8.84 6.01 8.29
C GLN A 47 -8.56 5.72 9.78
N GLN A 48 -8.29 4.46 10.14
CA GLN A 48 -7.92 4.09 11.52
C GLN A 48 -6.44 4.39 11.80
N PHE A 49 -5.57 4.31 10.80
CA PHE A 49 -4.14 4.58 10.94
C PHE A 49 -3.83 6.05 11.27
N ILE A 50 -4.64 6.98 10.74
CA ILE A 50 -4.36 8.42 10.77
C ILE A 50 -5.18 9.17 11.83
N ASN A 51 -6.18 8.53 12.45
CA ASN A 51 -7.07 9.22 13.39
C ASN A 51 -6.70 8.95 14.86
N PRO A 52 -6.01 9.89 15.55
CA PRO A 52 -5.58 9.74 16.95
C PRO A 52 -6.74 9.65 17.96
N GLY A 53 -8.01 9.82 17.53
CA GLY A 53 -9.20 9.68 18.37
C GLY A 53 -10.09 8.46 18.06
N TYR A 54 -9.69 7.54 17.16
CA TYR A 54 -10.52 6.38 16.83
C TYR A 54 -10.42 5.30 17.92
N THR A 55 -11.53 5.09 18.63
CA THR A 55 -11.66 4.20 19.80
C THR A 55 -11.85 2.71 19.48
N LYS A 56 -11.63 2.27 18.23
CA LYS A 56 -11.73 0.83 17.87
C LYS A 56 -10.35 0.18 17.82
N LYS A 57 -10.25 -0.96 18.52
CA LYS A 57 -9.12 -1.91 18.66
C LYS A 57 -7.78 -1.39 18.14
N LYS A 58 -6.90 -1.00 19.07
CA LYS A 58 -5.47 -0.82 18.78
C LYS A 58 -4.97 -2.10 18.09
N SER A 59 -4.24 -1.94 16.99
CA SER A 59 -3.63 -3.06 16.28
C SER A 59 -2.66 -3.80 17.21
N ASP A 60 -2.68 -5.12 17.15
CA ASP A 60 -1.77 -6.02 17.87
C ASP A 60 -0.46 -6.21 17.09
N ASP A 61 -0.41 -5.74 15.84
CA ASP A 61 0.74 -5.85 14.93
C ASP A 61 1.86 -4.87 15.31
N PRO A 62 3.07 -5.35 15.69
CA PRO A 62 4.16 -4.51 16.16
C PRO A 62 4.58 -3.43 15.16
N VAL A 63 4.62 -3.76 13.87
CA VAL A 63 4.98 -2.81 12.80
C VAL A 63 3.98 -1.68 12.74
N THR A 64 2.68 -1.99 12.70
CA THR A 64 1.61 -1.01 12.73
C THR A 64 1.69 -0.12 13.97
N ILE A 65 1.96 -0.69 15.15
CA ILE A 65 2.10 0.07 16.41
C ILE A 65 3.23 1.09 16.30
N GLU A 66 4.43 0.68 15.89
CA GLU A 66 5.60 1.57 15.85
C GLU A 66 5.45 2.67 14.79
N VAL A 67 4.98 2.33 13.59
CA VAL A 67 4.73 3.34 12.54
C VAL A 67 3.64 4.31 12.98
N THR A 68 2.58 3.86 13.66
CA THR A 68 1.55 4.75 14.21
C THR A 68 2.10 5.67 15.31
N ARG A 69 2.97 5.15 16.18
CA ARG A 69 3.63 5.93 17.24
C ARG A 69 4.49 7.04 16.65
N LEU A 70 5.37 6.70 15.71
CA LEU A 70 6.25 7.65 15.02
C LEU A 70 5.44 8.72 14.27
N TYR A 71 4.37 8.31 13.58
CA TYR A 71 3.48 9.24 12.87
C TYR A 71 2.76 10.17 13.84
N SER A 72 2.27 9.63 14.96
CA SER A 72 1.53 10.42 15.95
C SER A 72 2.39 11.52 16.56
N ALA A 73 3.67 11.24 16.80
CA ALA A 73 4.63 12.17 17.38
C ALA A 73 5.12 13.23 16.37
N ASN A 74 5.32 12.85 15.09
CA ASN A 74 6.03 13.69 14.12
C ASN A 74 5.15 14.22 12.97
N LYS A 75 3.97 13.62 12.75
CA LYS A 75 3.04 13.91 11.64
C LYS A 75 3.63 13.75 10.25
N ASP A 76 4.73 13.00 10.14
CA ASP A 76 5.41 12.77 8.88
C ASP A 76 4.69 11.70 8.04
N THR A 77 4.07 12.13 6.93
CA THR A 77 3.29 11.22 6.08
C THR A 77 4.14 10.44 5.08
N ASP A 78 5.37 10.86 4.80
CA ASP A 78 6.18 10.22 3.74
C ASP A 78 6.71 8.84 4.16
N MET A 79 6.68 8.55 5.47
CA MET A 79 7.06 7.25 6.01
C MET A 79 5.93 6.20 5.88
N LEU A 80 4.74 6.60 5.45
CA LEU A 80 3.59 5.71 5.33
C LEU A 80 3.62 4.99 3.97
N PRO A 81 3.16 3.73 3.89
CA PRO A 81 3.03 3.05 2.59
C PRO A 81 2.26 3.91 1.60
N LYS A 82 2.85 4.11 0.42
CA LYS A 82 2.28 4.96 -0.62
C LYS A 82 1.01 4.34 -1.20
N VAL A 83 0.22 5.16 -1.89
CA VAL A 83 -0.88 4.66 -2.72
C VAL A 83 -0.32 4.32 -4.09
N ALA A 84 -0.59 3.10 -4.57
CA ALA A 84 -0.22 2.68 -5.91
C ALA A 84 -0.81 3.67 -6.94
N PRO A 85 0.02 4.23 -7.84
CA PRO A 85 -0.46 5.19 -8.81
C PRO A 85 -1.25 4.48 -9.91
N LYS A 86 -2.33 5.11 -10.40
CA LYS A 86 -3.09 4.57 -11.55
C LYS A 86 -2.25 4.54 -12.83
N SER A 87 -1.35 5.50 -12.97
CA SER A 87 -0.36 5.54 -14.04
C SER A 87 0.93 6.21 -13.58
N PHE A 88 2.03 5.92 -14.26
CA PHE A 88 3.29 6.61 -14.07
C PHE A 88 4.08 6.64 -15.39
N SER A 89 5.03 7.55 -15.50
CA SER A 89 5.92 7.63 -16.66
C SER A 89 7.30 7.06 -16.33
N ALA A 90 7.85 6.25 -17.23
CA ALA A 90 9.24 5.81 -17.21
C ALA A 90 9.76 5.77 -18.65
N ASP A 91 11.01 6.18 -18.87
CA ASP A 91 11.63 6.22 -20.22
C ASP A 91 10.77 6.93 -21.28
N LYS A 92 10.10 8.03 -20.90
CA LYS A 92 9.18 8.81 -21.76
C LYS A 92 7.93 8.05 -22.23
N ILE A 93 7.64 6.89 -21.64
CA ILE A 93 6.44 6.09 -21.90
C ILE A 93 5.50 6.19 -20.69
N GLU A 94 4.21 6.45 -20.93
CA GLU A 94 3.18 6.38 -19.89
C GLU A 94 2.71 4.93 -19.70
N PHE A 95 2.87 4.41 -18.49
CA PHE A 95 2.36 3.12 -18.06
C PHE A 95 1.05 3.32 -17.31
N ARG A 96 -0.07 2.95 -17.93
CA ARG A 96 -1.38 2.90 -17.26
C ARG A 96 -1.63 1.51 -16.71
N LEU A 97 -1.84 1.41 -15.40
CA LEU A 97 -2.01 0.13 -14.75
C LEU A 97 -3.41 -0.42 -14.96
N THR A 98 -3.48 -1.69 -15.35
CA THR A 98 -4.72 -2.49 -15.29
C THR A 98 -5.18 -2.68 -13.83
N PRO A 99 -6.45 -3.08 -13.59
CA PRO A 99 -6.93 -3.34 -12.23
C PRO A 99 -6.05 -4.35 -11.48
N LYS A 100 -5.63 -5.41 -12.16
CA LYS A 100 -4.75 -6.45 -11.62
C LYS A 100 -3.37 -5.90 -11.29
N GLN A 101 -2.74 -5.14 -12.20
CA GLN A 101 -1.42 -4.54 -11.94
C GLN A 101 -1.46 -3.54 -10.78
N LEU A 102 -2.50 -2.71 -10.69
CA LEU A 102 -2.66 -1.77 -9.57
C LEU A 102 -2.79 -2.53 -8.24
N THR A 103 -3.56 -3.61 -8.23
CA THR A 103 -3.81 -4.41 -7.02
C THR A 103 -2.54 -5.14 -6.59
N GLU A 104 -1.83 -5.78 -7.52
CA GLU A 104 -0.56 -6.45 -7.24
C GLU A 104 0.53 -5.45 -6.82
N PHE A 105 0.58 -4.26 -7.41
CA PHE A 105 1.46 -3.17 -6.97
C PHE A 105 1.22 -2.87 -5.49
N GLN A 106 -0.02 -2.52 -5.12
CA GLN A 106 -0.35 -2.13 -3.76
C GLN A 106 -0.13 -3.29 -2.77
N ARG A 107 -0.41 -4.52 -3.19
CA ARG A 107 -0.19 -5.73 -2.40
C ARG A 107 1.28 -5.94 -2.07
N ARG A 108 2.11 -6.06 -3.10
CA ARG A 108 3.55 -6.29 -2.97
C ARG A 108 4.20 -5.19 -2.16
N MET A 109 3.95 -3.93 -2.52
CA MET A 109 4.52 -2.77 -1.83
C MET A 109 4.16 -2.78 -0.35
N GLY A 110 2.89 -3.05 -0.02
CA GLY A 110 2.45 -3.11 1.37
C GLY A 110 3.11 -4.24 2.16
N GLN A 111 3.21 -5.43 1.57
CA GLN A 111 3.79 -6.61 2.21
C GLN A 111 5.31 -6.50 2.39
N GLU A 112 6.01 -6.00 1.38
CA GLU A 112 7.45 -5.73 1.41
C GLU A 112 7.77 -4.65 2.46
N ASN A 113 7.03 -3.54 2.47
CA ASN A 113 7.16 -2.51 3.51
C ASN A 113 6.96 -3.07 4.92
N HIS A 114 5.89 -3.85 5.14
CA HIS A 114 5.62 -4.44 6.45
C HIS A 114 6.76 -5.35 6.90
N THR A 115 7.23 -6.21 5.99
CA THR A 115 8.30 -7.18 6.25
C THR A 115 9.61 -6.48 6.59
N GLU A 116 10.04 -5.53 5.77
CA GLU A 116 11.33 -4.86 5.92
C GLU A 116 11.36 -3.90 7.11
N ILE A 117 10.26 -3.19 7.38
CA ILE A 117 10.15 -2.39 8.61
C ILE A 117 10.22 -3.30 9.83
N GLY A 118 9.55 -4.45 9.80
CA GLY A 118 9.63 -5.45 10.87
C GLY A 118 11.04 -5.98 11.09
N GLN A 119 11.79 -6.25 10.02
CA GLN A 119 13.19 -6.65 10.10
C GLN A 119 14.07 -5.54 10.68
N LEU A 120 13.89 -4.30 10.21
CA LEU A 120 14.57 -3.12 10.74
C LEU A 120 14.31 -2.95 12.24
N MET A 121 13.06 -3.06 12.69
CA MET A 121 12.68 -2.94 14.11
C MET A 121 13.35 -3.98 15.01
N ASN A 122 13.65 -5.16 14.47
CA ASN A 122 14.30 -6.24 15.20
C ASN A 122 15.83 -6.05 15.30
N SER A 123 16.41 -5.08 14.60
CA SER A 123 17.84 -4.81 14.59
C SER A 123 18.31 -4.08 15.87
N PRO A 124 19.52 -4.37 16.39
CA PRO A 124 20.09 -3.62 17.52
C PRO A 124 20.23 -2.13 17.23
N GLU A 125 20.58 -1.78 16.00
CA GLU A 125 20.78 -0.40 15.55
C GLU A 125 19.49 0.39 15.62
N TYR A 126 18.34 -0.19 15.25
CA TYR A 126 17.06 0.51 15.34
C TYR A 126 16.68 0.88 16.77
N ARG A 127 17.05 0.05 17.75
CA ARG A 127 16.75 0.29 19.16
C ARG A 127 17.54 1.46 19.74
N SER A 128 18.70 1.79 19.19
CA SER A 128 19.51 2.93 19.59
C SER A 128 19.24 4.21 18.78
N MET A 129 18.41 4.14 17.74
CA MET A 129 18.08 5.29 16.89
C MET A 129 17.10 6.26 17.57
N THR A 130 17.27 7.55 17.28
CA THR A 130 16.27 8.57 17.56
C THR A 130 15.05 8.39 16.65
N ASP A 131 13.92 9.01 17.00
CA ASP A 131 12.70 8.92 16.18
C ASP A 131 12.94 9.49 14.77
N GLU A 132 13.72 10.55 14.62
CA GLU A 132 14.07 11.12 13.31
C GLU A 132 14.88 10.14 12.46
N GLN A 133 15.82 9.41 13.08
CA GLN A 133 16.62 8.40 12.40
C GLN A 133 15.76 7.20 11.97
N LYS A 134 14.85 6.74 12.85
CA LYS A 134 13.90 5.68 12.54
C LYS A 134 13.00 6.06 11.37
N ILE A 135 12.43 7.28 11.41
CA ILE A 135 11.60 7.82 10.32
C ILE A 135 12.37 7.84 9.02
N LYS A 136 13.62 8.34 9.03
CA LYS A 136 14.47 8.38 7.83
C LYS A 136 14.69 6.99 7.23
N LYS A 137 14.92 5.97 8.06
CA LYS A 137 15.10 4.58 7.60
C LYS A 137 13.81 3.99 7.04
N ILE A 138 12.67 4.22 7.70
CA ILE A 138 11.36 3.76 7.23
C ILE A 138 10.98 4.43 5.91
N LYS A 139 11.19 5.75 5.77
CA LYS A 139 10.99 6.46 4.50
C LYS A 139 11.79 5.84 3.37
N LYS A 140 13.04 5.46 3.64
CA LYS A 140 13.89 4.81 2.66
C LYS A 140 13.27 3.49 2.20
N ILE A 141 12.90 2.60 3.12
CA ILE A 141 12.21 1.32 2.82
C ILE A 141 10.97 1.56 1.94
N VAL A 142 10.09 2.47 2.35
CA VAL A 142 8.85 2.76 1.63
C VAL A 142 9.10 3.32 0.23
N ASN A 143 10.13 4.13 0.05
CA ASN A 143 10.50 4.68 -1.25
C ASN A 143 11.13 3.62 -2.15
N ASP A 144 12.09 2.85 -1.62
CA ASP A 144 12.81 1.81 -2.34
C ASP A 144 11.82 0.77 -2.87
N ASN A 145 10.97 0.18 -2.01
CA ASN A 145 9.97 -0.82 -2.42
C ASN A 145 8.97 -0.28 -3.46
N TYR A 146 8.60 1.00 -3.36
CA TYR A 146 7.72 1.63 -4.33
C TYR A 146 8.38 1.78 -5.70
N ASP A 147 9.65 2.16 -5.74
CA ASP A 147 10.40 2.35 -6.97
C ASP A 147 10.80 1.00 -7.60
N ASP A 148 11.16 0.00 -6.79
CA ASP A 148 11.46 -1.37 -7.22
C ASP A 148 10.26 -2.00 -7.94
N ILE A 149 9.04 -1.84 -7.40
CA ILE A 149 7.83 -2.35 -8.06
C ILE A 149 7.53 -1.63 -9.38
N LYS A 150 7.80 -0.32 -9.46
CA LYS A 150 7.70 0.38 -10.76
C LYS A 150 8.69 -0.18 -11.76
N GLU A 151 9.93 -0.41 -11.34
CA GLU A 151 10.96 -1.00 -12.17
C GLU A 151 10.58 -2.40 -12.66
N ASP A 152 10.04 -3.24 -11.77
CA ASP A 152 9.51 -4.57 -12.12
C ASP A 152 8.42 -4.52 -13.17
N ILE A 153 7.49 -3.56 -13.06
CA ILE A 153 6.43 -3.36 -14.06
C ILE A 153 7.03 -2.93 -15.40
N VAL A 154 8.00 -2.03 -15.39
CA VAL A 154 8.70 -1.59 -16.62
C VAL A 154 9.44 -2.77 -17.26
N LYS A 155 10.21 -3.54 -16.50
CA LYS A 155 10.92 -4.75 -16.97
C LYS A 155 9.96 -5.77 -17.56
N SER A 156 8.89 -6.08 -16.84
CA SER A 156 7.84 -7.01 -17.28
C SER A 156 7.17 -6.56 -18.59
N SER A 157 6.92 -5.26 -18.73
CA SER A 157 6.31 -4.69 -19.95
C SER A 157 7.25 -4.74 -21.17
N LYS A 158 8.57 -4.71 -20.94
CA LYS A 158 9.61 -4.77 -21.98
C LYS A 158 10.05 -6.21 -22.30
N GLY A 159 9.54 -7.22 -21.60
CA GLY A 159 9.95 -8.62 -21.76
C GLY A 159 11.35 -8.92 -21.23
N LEU A 160 11.90 -8.05 -20.37
CA LEU A 160 13.18 -8.26 -19.70
C LEU A 160 12.91 -9.03 -18.40
N LYS A 161 13.21 -10.33 -18.39
CA LYS A 161 13.16 -11.18 -17.19
C LYS A 161 14.57 -11.52 -16.73
#